data_AF-A0A258EGT7-F1
#
_entry.id   AF-A0A258EGT7-F1
#
_cell.length_a   1.000
_cell.length_b   1.000
_cell.length_c   1.000
_cell.angle_alpha   90.00
_cell.angle_beta   90.00
_cell.angle_gamma   90.00
#
_symmetry.space_group_name_H-M   'P 1'
#
loop_
_entity.id
_entity.type
_entity.pdbx_description
1 polymer ?
#
loop_
_entity_poly.entity_id
_entity_poly.type
_entity_poly.pdbx_seq_one_letter_code
_entity_poly.pdbx_strand_id
1 'polypeptide(L)'
;MRLLKSVVISISVLFFAGPTLAQNSFFKFKISEEGVYKLTPAQANQLGIPLDQLAFFGYPGMLPQRLDSTNITLQEIPSLVVDGELWVYLKGPHQVSYSQNDEVRYTHHFFEDSLNYLIGQKTNPKRIENQPNSDSGMIEFGNWYQWKALKGEQINVLNSGKTWFSNPIRQSQSLNFSLSLSSTANRPWILTGNLMTQSFASSTMRVLSGNELLAEVAFDPIPNTTYGIKGQEKSFLTEFTPVNGNLSQIRFTFQGTGGNSAGYLDYVLVGMPAPLQNLPSGLIQSTQAGKIEVPSDRFAWEVGDFYQPQTTSSLEVAVGREFYLFSLADIKSIPFVETVSLATRASGSSELLIVTHPTLRSAAQKLQRHKTSLGISTEILTTEEV
;
A
#
# COMPACT_ATOMS: atom_id res chain seq x y z
N MET A 1 -34.59 -84.45 -15.78
CA MET A 1 -34.84 -83.41 -16.81
C MET A 1 -35.07 -82.08 -16.08
N ARG A 2 -34.12 -81.14 -16.22
CA ARG A 2 -34.11 -79.72 -15.78
C ARG A 2 -34.65 -79.33 -14.39
N LEU A 3 -33.73 -79.04 -13.46
CA LEU A 3 -33.94 -78.20 -12.27
C LEU A 3 -33.41 -76.78 -12.56
N LEU A 4 -34.29 -75.80 -12.39
CA LEU A 4 -33.98 -74.36 -12.39
C LEU A 4 -33.03 -74.04 -11.22
N LYS A 5 -31.93 -73.33 -11.48
CA LYS A 5 -31.17 -72.61 -10.44
C LYS A 5 -31.23 -71.12 -10.72
N SER A 6 -31.95 -70.41 -9.86
CA SER A 6 -31.98 -68.96 -9.78
C SER A 6 -30.64 -68.47 -9.21
N VAL A 7 -29.90 -67.67 -9.98
CA VAL A 7 -28.69 -66.99 -9.49
C VAL A 7 -29.07 -65.53 -9.26
N VAL A 8 -29.09 -65.12 -8.00
CA VAL A 8 -29.17 -63.71 -7.59
C VAL A 8 -27.73 -63.22 -7.49
N ILE A 9 -27.34 -62.29 -8.36
CA ILE A 9 -26.05 -61.60 -8.29
C ILE A 9 -26.28 -60.27 -7.56
N SER A 10 -25.88 -60.22 -6.29
CA SER A 10 -25.74 -58.96 -5.56
C SER A 10 -24.47 -58.25 -6.03
N ILE A 11 -24.64 -57.10 -6.68
CA ILE A 11 -23.54 -56.17 -6.96
C ILE A 11 -23.45 -55.21 -5.77
N SER A 12 -22.46 -55.42 -4.90
CA SER A 12 -22.05 -54.44 -3.91
C SER A 12 -21.15 -53.41 -4.58
N VAL A 13 -21.68 -52.21 -4.82
CA VAL A 13 -20.88 -51.04 -5.23
C VAL A 13 -20.16 -50.51 -4.00
N LEU A 14 -18.88 -50.83 -3.88
CA LEU A 14 -17.96 -50.16 -2.96
C LEU A 14 -17.65 -48.77 -3.52
N PHE A 15 -18.25 -47.73 -2.94
CA PHE A 15 -17.77 -46.36 -3.11
C PHE A 15 -16.42 -46.22 -2.38
N PHE A 16 -15.32 -46.40 -3.10
CA PHE A 16 -14.04 -45.86 -2.67
C PHE A 16 -14.09 -44.34 -2.86
N ALA A 17 -14.52 -43.63 -1.81
CA ALA A 17 -14.14 -42.23 -1.64
C ALA A 17 -12.65 -42.22 -1.32
N GLY A 18 -11.81 -42.15 -2.37
CA GLY A 18 -10.42 -41.80 -2.19
C GLY A 18 -10.35 -40.43 -1.50
N PRO A 19 -9.34 -40.16 -0.65
CA PRO A 19 -9.12 -38.82 -0.16
C PRO A 19 -8.92 -37.93 -1.39
N THR A 20 -9.89 -37.05 -1.65
CA THR A 20 -9.62 -35.87 -2.48
C THR A 20 -8.47 -35.18 -1.79
N LEU A 21 -7.27 -35.31 -2.35
CA LEU A 21 -6.15 -34.42 -2.03
C LEU A 21 -6.75 -33.02 -2.04
N ALA A 22 -6.93 -32.44 -0.85
CA ALA A 22 -7.30 -31.06 -0.71
C ALA A 22 -6.17 -30.30 -1.41
N GLN A 23 -6.39 -29.90 -2.65
CA GLN A 23 -5.55 -28.92 -3.30
C GLN A 23 -5.55 -27.74 -2.34
N ASN A 24 -4.37 -27.40 -1.81
CA ASN A 24 -4.15 -26.19 -1.02
C ASN A 24 -4.75 -25.01 -1.80
N SER A 25 -6.00 -24.70 -1.48
CA SER A 25 -6.77 -23.71 -2.21
C SER A 25 -6.40 -22.38 -1.61
N PHE A 26 -5.85 -21.52 -2.45
CA PHE A 26 -5.63 -20.13 -2.09
C PHE A 26 -6.84 -19.33 -2.55
N PHE A 27 -7.15 -18.30 -1.79
CA PHE A 27 -8.19 -17.35 -2.12
C PHE A 27 -7.57 -15.96 -2.19
N LYS A 28 -7.93 -15.17 -3.19
CA LYS A 28 -7.48 -13.79 -3.36
C LYS A 28 -8.60 -12.82 -3.03
N PHE A 29 -8.23 -11.68 -2.46
CA PHE A 29 -9.13 -10.54 -2.25
C PHE A 29 -8.37 -9.24 -2.45
N LYS A 30 -9.10 -8.17 -2.78
CA LYS A 30 -8.53 -6.85 -3.06
C LYS A 30 -8.86 -5.86 -1.97
N ILE A 31 -7.91 -4.99 -1.64
CA ILE A 31 -8.15 -3.82 -0.81
C ILE A 31 -7.61 -2.56 -1.49
N SER A 32 -8.29 -1.43 -1.31
CA SER A 32 -7.83 -0.11 -1.73
C SER A 32 -7.34 0.75 -0.57
N GLU A 33 -7.84 0.48 0.63
CA GLU A 33 -7.56 1.28 1.81
C GLU A 33 -6.76 0.49 2.84
N GLU A 34 -5.78 1.15 3.44
CA GLU A 34 -5.09 0.64 4.61
C GLU A 34 -6.06 0.46 5.80
N GLY A 35 -5.78 -0.56 6.62
CA GLY A 35 -6.39 -0.69 7.93
C GLY A 35 -6.45 -2.13 8.44
N VAL A 36 -7.21 -2.31 9.52
CA VAL A 36 -7.48 -3.63 10.10
C VAL A 36 -8.71 -4.22 9.44
N TYR A 37 -8.53 -5.42 8.90
CA TYR A 37 -9.57 -6.22 8.28
C TYR A 37 -9.88 -7.43 9.14
N LYS A 38 -11.14 -7.87 9.12
CA LYS A 38 -11.59 -9.04 9.85
C LYS A 38 -12.19 -10.13 8.98
N LEU A 39 -11.94 -11.36 9.38
CA LEU A 39 -12.54 -12.57 8.86
C LEU A 39 -13.32 -13.28 9.97
N THR A 40 -14.61 -13.49 9.70
CA THR A 40 -15.52 -14.12 10.66
C THR A 40 -15.50 -15.65 10.55
N PRO A 41 -15.92 -16.40 11.58
CA PRO A 41 -16.07 -17.86 11.49
C PRO A 41 -16.96 -18.32 10.32
N ALA A 42 -18.01 -17.55 10.00
CA ALA A 42 -18.89 -17.86 8.87
C ALA A 42 -18.14 -17.77 7.52
N GLN A 43 -17.27 -16.78 7.35
CA GLN A 43 -16.41 -16.66 6.16
C GLN A 43 -15.36 -17.77 6.13
N ALA A 44 -14.74 -18.11 7.27
CA ALA A 44 -13.79 -19.22 7.34
C ALA A 44 -14.43 -20.56 6.90
N ASN A 45 -15.66 -20.82 7.34
CA ASN A 45 -16.42 -22.00 6.94
C ASN A 45 -16.75 -22.01 5.44
N GLN A 46 -17.04 -20.84 4.84
CA GLN A 46 -17.23 -20.73 3.38
C GLN A 46 -15.95 -21.04 2.60
N LEU A 47 -14.78 -20.74 3.16
CA LEU A 47 -13.48 -21.08 2.58
C LEU A 47 -13.11 -22.56 2.78
N GLY A 48 -13.80 -23.28 3.67
CA GLY A 48 -13.44 -24.65 4.07
C GLY A 48 -12.15 -24.74 4.87
N ILE A 49 -11.68 -23.63 5.45
CA ILE A 49 -10.44 -23.55 6.24
C ILE A 49 -10.80 -23.23 7.69
N PRO A 50 -10.39 -24.05 8.68
CA PRO A 50 -10.52 -23.71 10.09
C PRO A 50 -9.81 -22.40 10.43
N LEU A 51 -10.43 -21.55 11.28
CA LEU A 51 -9.92 -20.21 11.58
C LEU A 51 -8.52 -20.24 12.21
N ASP A 52 -8.21 -21.25 13.03
CA ASP A 52 -6.91 -21.48 13.64
C ASP A 52 -5.82 -21.85 12.62
N GLN A 53 -6.20 -22.35 11.45
CA GLN A 53 -5.30 -22.74 10.35
C GLN A 53 -5.26 -21.70 9.22
N LEU A 54 -5.98 -20.60 9.34
CA LEU A 54 -6.02 -19.55 8.33
C LEU A 54 -4.78 -18.66 8.43
N ALA A 55 -4.11 -18.49 7.30
CA ALA A 55 -2.95 -17.62 7.11
C ALA A 55 -3.23 -16.59 6.00
N PHE A 56 -2.72 -15.37 6.20
CA PHE A 56 -2.74 -14.31 5.20
C PHE A 56 -1.37 -14.18 4.54
N PHE A 57 -1.34 -13.87 3.25
CA PHE A 57 -0.11 -13.62 2.52
C PHE A 57 -0.24 -12.42 1.60
N GLY A 58 0.86 -11.72 1.36
CA GLY A 58 0.88 -10.61 0.42
C GLY A 58 2.15 -9.78 0.53
N TYR A 59 2.16 -8.68 -0.21
CA TYR A 59 3.26 -7.72 -0.22
C TYR A 59 2.67 -6.31 -0.16
N PRO A 60 3.11 -5.44 0.77
CA PRO A 60 2.56 -4.10 0.90
C PRO A 60 3.13 -3.17 -0.18
N GLY A 61 2.29 -2.33 -0.76
CA GLY A 61 2.68 -1.39 -1.81
C GLY A 61 3.13 -2.06 -3.11
N MET A 62 4.18 -1.52 -3.74
CA MET A 62 4.66 -1.98 -5.04
C MET A 62 5.90 -2.88 -4.88
N LEU A 63 5.94 -3.99 -5.62
CA LEU A 63 7.13 -4.83 -5.71
C LEU A 63 8.34 -4.03 -6.26
N PRO A 64 9.56 -4.28 -5.75
CA PRO A 64 10.75 -3.64 -6.28
C PRO A 64 11.01 -4.09 -7.73
N GLN A 65 11.58 -3.20 -8.54
CA GLN A 65 11.92 -3.55 -9.94
C GLN A 65 12.96 -4.67 -10.01
N ARG A 66 13.86 -4.73 -9.03
CA ARG A 66 14.78 -5.84 -8.84
C ARG A 66 14.24 -6.70 -7.70
N LEU A 67 13.78 -7.89 -8.05
CA LEU A 67 13.32 -8.88 -7.09
C LEU A 67 14.51 -9.59 -6.43
N ASP A 68 14.33 -10.00 -5.19
CA ASP A 68 15.19 -10.94 -4.49
C ASP A 68 14.42 -12.21 -4.09
N SER A 69 15.08 -13.11 -3.36
CA SER A 69 14.50 -14.38 -2.91
C SER A 69 13.27 -14.21 -2.01
N THR A 70 13.17 -13.10 -1.27
CA THR A 70 12.02 -12.84 -0.40
C THR A 70 10.80 -12.46 -1.24
N ASN A 71 10.98 -11.71 -2.33
CA ASN A 71 9.87 -11.26 -3.18
C ASN A 71 9.22 -12.39 -4.00
N ILE A 72 9.93 -13.49 -4.20
CA ILE A 72 9.43 -14.64 -4.99
C ILE A 72 8.75 -15.71 -4.12
N THR A 73 8.84 -15.62 -2.80
CA THR A 73 8.13 -16.50 -1.85
C THR A 73 6.84 -15.88 -1.35
N LEU A 74 5.88 -16.70 -0.89
CA LEU A 74 4.71 -16.19 -0.18
C LEU A 74 5.17 -15.64 1.17
N GLN A 75 5.01 -14.33 1.37
CA GLN A 75 5.29 -13.69 2.65
C GLN A 75 4.02 -13.69 3.49
N GLU A 76 4.10 -14.29 4.66
CA GLU A 76 2.97 -14.43 5.58
C GLU A 76 2.78 -13.17 6.42
N ILE A 77 1.54 -12.73 6.55
CA ILE A 77 1.13 -11.54 7.30
C ILE A 77 0.53 -12.00 8.64
N PRO A 78 1.03 -11.54 9.79
CA PRO A 78 0.49 -11.92 11.10
C PRO A 78 -0.94 -11.44 11.31
N SER A 79 -1.74 -12.27 11.98
CA SER A 79 -3.11 -11.93 12.36
C SER A 79 -3.37 -12.18 13.86
N LEU A 80 -4.38 -11.54 14.43
CA LEU A 80 -4.77 -11.68 15.83
C LEU A 80 -6.16 -12.31 15.92
N VAL A 81 -6.35 -13.28 16.82
CA VAL A 81 -7.69 -13.80 17.12
C VAL A 81 -8.30 -12.99 18.24
N VAL A 82 -9.45 -12.36 17.99
CA VAL A 82 -10.20 -11.57 18.98
C VAL A 82 -11.66 -11.98 18.91
N ASP A 83 -12.22 -12.42 20.04
CA ASP A 83 -13.63 -12.86 20.16
C ASP A 83 -14.08 -13.87 19.07
N GLY A 84 -13.16 -14.75 18.65
CA GLY A 84 -13.40 -15.76 17.62
C GLY A 84 -13.37 -15.22 16.18
N GLU A 85 -13.08 -13.94 15.97
CA GLU A 85 -12.78 -13.36 14.66
C GLU A 85 -11.26 -13.28 14.46
N LEU A 86 -10.81 -13.29 13.20
CA LEU A 86 -9.40 -13.12 12.86
C LEU A 86 -9.17 -11.73 12.27
N TRP A 87 -8.35 -10.92 12.93
CA TRP A 87 -8.02 -9.56 12.53
C TRP A 87 -6.62 -9.49 11.91
N VAL A 88 -6.46 -8.75 10.82
CA VAL A 88 -5.18 -8.59 10.11
C VAL A 88 -5.02 -7.14 9.67
N TYR A 89 -3.83 -6.58 9.85
CA TYR A 89 -3.50 -5.24 9.36
C TYR A 89 -2.94 -5.36 7.95
N LEU A 90 -3.53 -4.62 7.01
CA LEU A 90 -3.14 -4.63 5.61
C LEU A 90 -2.84 -3.21 5.15
N LYS A 91 -1.71 -3.03 4.46
CA LYS A 91 -1.32 -1.73 3.88
C LYS A 91 -1.98 -1.54 2.50
N GLY A 92 -2.27 -0.29 2.17
CA GLY A 92 -2.76 0.10 0.84
C GLY A 92 -1.65 0.11 -0.23
N PRO A 93 -2.01 0.41 -1.49
CA PRO A 93 -1.08 0.46 -2.62
C PRO A 93 -0.05 1.59 -2.50
N HIS A 94 -0.47 2.78 -2.07
CA HIS A 94 0.41 3.92 -1.87
C HIS A 94 0.93 3.95 -0.44
N GLN A 95 2.20 4.32 -0.26
CA GLN A 95 2.88 4.24 1.03
C GLN A 95 3.49 5.58 1.43
N VAL A 96 3.44 5.88 2.73
CA VAL A 96 4.22 6.93 3.37
C VAL A 96 5.14 6.27 4.38
N SER A 97 6.44 6.51 4.27
CA SER A 97 7.48 5.88 5.09
C SER A 97 8.61 6.85 5.37
N TYR A 98 9.29 6.74 6.51
CA TYR A 98 10.56 7.43 6.73
C TYR A 98 11.72 6.68 6.07
N SER A 99 12.62 7.43 5.42
CA SER A 99 13.89 6.92 4.90
C SER A 99 14.88 6.66 6.03
N GLN A 100 16.07 6.14 5.69
CA GLN A 100 17.15 5.95 6.67
C GLN A 100 17.70 7.27 7.22
N ASN A 101 17.45 8.39 6.54
CA ASN A 101 17.88 9.73 6.95
C ASN A 101 16.71 10.52 7.58
N ASP A 102 15.67 9.83 8.06
CA ASP A 102 14.46 10.41 8.65
C ASP A 102 13.63 11.32 7.74
N GLU A 103 13.94 11.37 6.43
CA GLU A 103 13.10 12.05 5.45
C GLU A 103 11.83 11.24 5.16
N VAL A 104 10.66 11.88 5.24
CA VAL A 104 9.40 11.26 4.83
C VAL A 104 9.37 11.07 3.31
N ARG A 105 8.97 9.89 2.88
CA ARG A 105 8.89 9.50 1.47
C ARG A 105 7.50 9.00 1.14
N TYR A 106 6.94 9.54 0.06
CA TYR A 106 5.74 9.01 -0.58
C TYR A 106 6.14 8.07 -1.70
N THR A 107 5.56 6.87 -1.71
CA THR A 107 5.69 5.91 -2.81
C THR A 107 4.31 5.67 -3.39
N HIS A 108 4.09 6.18 -4.60
CA HIS A 108 2.86 5.95 -5.34
C HIS A 108 2.97 4.65 -6.15
N HIS A 109 1.96 3.78 -6.08
CA HIS A 109 1.89 2.57 -6.88
C HIS A 109 1.63 2.88 -8.36
N PHE A 110 2.51 2.48 -9.27
CA PHE A 110 2.43 2.91 -10.68
C PHE A 110 1.33 2.25 -11.52
N PHE A 111 0.76 1.15 -11.03
CA PHE A 111 -0.03 0.25 -11.89
C PHE A 111 -1.47 0.04 -11.43
N GLU A 112 -1.78 0.32 -10.16
CA GLU A 112 -3.02 -0.12 -9.51
C GLU A 112 -3.31 0.77 -8.29
N ASP A 113 -4.60 1.03 -8.05
CA ASP A 113 -5.14 1.69 -6.85
C ASP A 113 -5.69 0.67 -5.83
N SER A 114 -5.36 -0.62 -6.02
CA SER A 114 -5.71 -1.69 -5.11
C SER A 114 -4.61 -2.75 -5.04
N LEU A 115 -4.51 -3.45 -3.91
CA LEU A 115 -3.59 -4.57 -3.72
C LEU A 115 -4.35 -5.87 -3.55
N ASN A 116 -3.79 -6.94 -4.13
CA ASN A 116 -4.27 -8.31 -3.91
C ASN A 116 -3.55 -8.94 -2.72
N TYR A 117 -4.32 -9.53 -1.82
CA TYR A 117 -3.85 -10.36 -0.72
C TYR A 117 -4.42 -11.76 -0.85
N LEU A 118 -3.74 -12.73 -0.24
CA LEU A 118 -4.09 -14.14 -0.31
C LEU A 118 -4.47 -14.68 1.07
N ILE A 119 -5.39 -15.63 1.07
CA ILE A 119 -5.76 -16.47 2.21
C ILE A 119 -5.40 -17.92 1.83
N GLY A 120 -4.79 -18.64 2.77
CA GLY A 120 -4.49 -20.05 2.60
C GLY A 120 -4.49 -20.81 3.93
N GLN A 121 -4.40 -22.13 3.84
CA GLN A 121 -4.33 -23.02 5.00
C GLN A 121 -2.87 -23.28 5.40
N LYS A 122 -2.57 -23.17 6.69
CA LYS A 122 -1.25 -23.47 7.27
C LYS A 122 -1.45 -24.03 8.69
N THR A 123 -0.68 -25.05 9.06
CA THR A 123 -0.82 -25.70 10.38
C THR A 123 -0.48 -24.78 11.56
N ASN A 124 0.55 -23.95 11.39
CA ASN A 124 0.99 -22.97 12.39
C ASN A 124 1.10 -21.60 11.73
N PRO A 125 -0.03 -20.92 11.51
CA PRO A 125 -0.04 -19.62 10.88
C PRO A 125 0.52 -18.55 11.84
N LYS A 126 1.14 -17.52 11.28
CA LYS A 126 1.76 -16.44 12.04
C LYS A 126 0.69 -15.61 12.74
N ARG A 127 0.94 -15.29 14.02
CA ARG A 127 0.03 -14.50 14.85
C ARG A 127 0.72 -13.26 15.38
N ILE A 128 -0.07 -12.22 15.64
CA ILE A 128 0.42 -10.99 16.27
C ILE A 128 0.79 -11.28 17.71
N GLU A 129 1.96 -10.81 18.12
CA GLU A 129 2.46 -10.95 19.48
C GLU A 129 2.14 -9.69 20.29
N ASN A 130 2.04 -9.85 21.61
CA ASN A 130 1.94 -8.70 22.51
C ASN A 130 3.29 -7.98 22.56
N GLN A 131 3.24 -6.65 22.58
CA GLN A 131 4.42 -5.85 22.81
C GLN A 131 5.01 -6.19 24.20
N PRO A 132 6.33 -6.41 24.33
CA PRO A 132 6.92 -6.66 25.62
C PRO A 132 6.75 -5.44 26.54
N ASN A 133 6.48 -5.71 27.83
CA ASN A 133 6.48 -4.68 28.87
C ASN A 133 7.85 -4.01 28.88
N SER A 134 7.91 -2.81 28.31
CA SER A 134 9.13 -2.02 28.23
C SER A 134 9.16 -1.10 29.45
N ASP A 135 10.26 -1.09 30.19
CA ASP A 135 10.43 -0.21 31.35
C ASP A 135 10.38 1.25 30.86
N SER A 136 9.21 1.87 31.00
CA SER A 136 8.83 3.12 30.36
C SER A 136 9.47 4.34 31.04
N GLY A 137 10.61 4.20 31.70
CA GLY A 137 11.27 5.29 32.40
C GLY A 137 12.07 6.24 31.50
N MET A 138 12.59 5.76 30.35
CA MET A 138 13.60 6.52 29.57
C MET A 138 13.21 6.97 28.15
N ILE A 139 12.12 6.46 27.56
CA ILE A 139 11.72 6.84 26.20
C ILE A 139 10.74 8.03 26.25
N GLU A 140 11.03 9.11 25.53
CA GLU A 140 10.16 10.30 25.49
C GLU A 140 8.90 10.09 24.61
N PHE A 141 7.92 10.98 24.75
CA PHE A 141 6.80 11.04 23.82
C PHE A 141 7.28 11.51 22.44
N GLY A 142 7.04 10.68 21.44
CA GLY A 142 7.47 10.95 20.06
C GLY A 142 6.79 12.17 19.43
N ASN A 143 7.37 12.64 18.32
CA ASN A 143 6.73 13.59 17.42
C ASN A 143 5.87 12.81 16.42
N TRP A 144 4.59 12.68 16.72
CA TRP A 144 3.65 11.88 15.95
C TRP A 144 2.92 12.70 14.91
N TYR A 145 2.86 12.20 13.69
CA TYR A 145 2.16 12.81 12.57
C TYR A 145 1.23 11.82 11.89
N GLN A 146 0.06 12.30 11.48
CA GLN A 146 -0.78 11.66 10.47
C GLN A 146 -0.50 12.30 9.12
N TRP A 147 -0.24 11.48 8.11
CA TRP A 147 0.13 11.95 6.78
C TRP A 147 -1.06 11.88 5.82
N LYS A 148 -1.33 13.00 5.14
CA LYS A 148 -2.26 13.06 4.01
C LYS A 148 -1.49 13.32 2.73
N ALA A 149 -1.53 12.36 1.80
CA ALA A 149 -1.00 12.54 0.46
C ALA A 149 -2.03 13.19 -0.48
N LEU A 150 -1.57 14.09 -1.34
CA LEU A 150 -2.30 14.66 -2.46
C LEU A 150 -1.41 14.51 -3.70
N LYS A 151 -1.96 13.95 -4.77
CA LYS A 151 -1.21 13.67 -6.00
C LYS A 151 -1.92 14.25 -7.21
N GLY A 152 -1.16 14.80 -8.15
CA GLY A 152 -1.66 15.14 -9.48
C GLY A 152 -1.49 13.95 -10.43
N GLU A 153 -2.58 13.43 -10.99
CA GLU A 153 -2.55 12.23 -11.86
C GLU A 153 -3.26 12.48 -13.18
N GLN A 154 -2.77 13.46 -13.95
CA GLN A 154 -3.46 13.94 -15.15
C GLN A 154 -2.60 13.80 -16.39
N ILE A 155 -1.29 14.06 -16.30
CA ILE A 155 -0.40 14.03 -17.45
C ILE A 155 0.84 13.19 -17.19
N ASN A 156 1.31 12.51 -18.22
CA ASN A 156 2.63 11.88 -18.25
C ASN A 156 3.48 12.59 -19.32
N VAL A 157 4.37 13.49 -18.89
CA VAL A 157 5.10 14.39 -19.81
C VAL A 157 5.92 13.65 -20.86
N LEU A 158 6.42 12.46 -20.53
CA LEU A 158 7.25 11.64 -21.42
C LEU A 158 6.46 10.50 -22.09
N ASN A 159 5.15 10.39 -21.84
CA ASN A 159 4.33 9.24 -22.19
C ASN A 159 4.96 7.87 -21.82
N SER A 160 5.72 7.84 -20.73
CA SER A 160 6.42 6.64 -20.23
C SER A 160 5.54 5.76 -19.33
N GLY A 161 4.43 6.31 -18.82
CA GLY A 161 3.53 5.66 -17.86
C GLY A 161 4.01 5.64 -16.40
N LYS A 162 5.24 6.09 -16.10
CA LYS A 162 5.81 6.02 -14.73
C LYS A 162 5.44 7.21 -13.84
N THR A 163 5.75 8.43 -14.28
CA THR A 163 5.53 9.64 -13.49
C THR A 163 4.36 10.43 -14.04
N TRP A 164 3.33 10.57 -13.21
CA TRP A 164 2.16 11.36 -13.51
C TRP A 164 2.14 12.62 -12.66
N PHE A 165 1.80 13.74 -13.30
CA PHE A 165 1.72 15.05 -12.70
C PHE A 165 0.31 15.62 -12.83
N SER A 166 0.03 16.71 -12.11
CA SER A 166 -1.17 17.52 -12.27
C SER A 166 -1.28 18.11 -13.69
N ASN A 167 -2.44 18.70 -13.98
CA ASN A 167 -2.55 19.62 -15.11
C ASN A 167 -1.52 20.76 -14.98
N PRO A 168 -1.05 21.34 -16.11
CA PRO A 168 -0.12 22.46 -16.11
C PRO A 168 -0.72 23.66 -15.37
N ILE A 169 0.07 24.23 -14.46
CA ILE A 169 -0.22 25.48 -13.78
C ILE A 169 0.56 26.56 -14.54
N ARG A 170 -0.13 27.36 -15.34
CA ARG A 170 0.47 28.49 -16.06
C ARG A 170 0.41 29.77 -15.24
N GLN A 171 1.05 30.83 -15.73
CA GLN A 171 0.96 32.14 -15.12
C GLN A 171 -0.52 32.56 -14.98
N SER A 172 -0.87 33.11 -13.82
CA SER A 172 -2.25 33.48 -13.43
C SER A 172 -3.22 32.31 -13.25
N GLN A 173 -2.77 31.06 -13.30
CA GLN A 173 -3.55 29.87 -12.93
C GLN A 173 -3.16 29.35 -11.54
N SER A 174 -4.04 28.54 -10.96
CA SER A 174 -3.77 27.88 -9.69
C SER A 174 -4.37 26.47 -9.66
N LEU A 175 -3.67 25.56 -8.97
CA LEU A 175 -4.20 24.26 -8.59
C LEU A 175 -4.57 24.31 -7.12
N ASN A 176 -5.80 23.91 -6.79
CA ASN A 176 -6.32 23.97 -5.42
C ASN A 176 -6.76 22.59 -4.97
N PHE A 177 -6.36 22.21 -3.75
CA PHE A 177 -6.88 21.04 -3.05
C PHE A 177 -7.69 21.52 -1.86
N SER A 178 -8.98 21.17 -1.86
CA SER A 178 -9.82 21.33 -0.68
C SER A 178 -9.47 20.23 0.33
N LEU A 179 -9.17 20.65 1.54
CA LEU A 179 -8.83 19.82 2.67
C LEU A 179 -9.80 20.09 3.81
N SER A 180 -9.84 19.18 4.78
CA SER A 180 -10.59 19.36 6.01
C SER A 180 -9.79 18.72 7.14
N LEU A 181 -8.55 19.19 7.28
CA LEU A 181 -7.63 18.70 8.29
C LEU A 181 -7.67 19.64 9.49
N SER A 182 -7.70 19.08 10.69
CA SER A 182 -7.67 19.84 11.94
C SER A 182 -6.96 19.07 13.03
N SER A 183 -6.13 19.76 13.80
CA SER A 183 -5.47 19.19 14.97
C SER A 183 -5.38 20.22 16.09
N THR A 184 -5.57 19.76 17.32
CA THR A 184 -5.38 20.55 18.55
C THR A 184 -3.97 20.42 19.11
N ALA A 185 -3.09 19.65 18.46
CA ALA A 185 -1.71 19.49 18.88
C ALA A 185 -0.93 20.80 18.70
N ASN A 186 -0.24 21.26 19.75
CA ASN A 186 0.59 22.45 19.72
C ASN A 186 1.98 22.16 19.13
N ARG A 187 2.02 21.78 17.86
CA ARG A 187 3.26 21.49 17.11
C ARG A 187 3.13 21.98 15.66
N PRO A 188 4.25 22.32 15.00
CA PRO A 188 4.22 22.65 13.58
C PRO A 188 3.72 21.48 12.75
N TRP A 189 2.92 21.79 11.74
CA TRP A 189 2.56 20.89 10.66
C TRP A 189 3.70 20.84 9.65
N ILE A 190 3.85 19.70 8.97
CA ILE A 190 4.87 19.50 7.96
C ILE A 190 4.22 19.52 6.58
N LEU A 191 4.82 20.23 5.64
CA LEU A 191 4.45 20.19 4.24
C LEU A 191 5.68 19.85 3.41
N THR A 192 5.60 18.76 2.65
CA THR A 192 6.69 18.36 1.76
C THR A 192 6.15 17.74 0.50
N GLY A 193 6.86 17.90 -0.61
CA GLY A 193 6.38 17.38 -1.88
C GLY A 193 7.42 17.47 -2.97
N ASN A 194 7.04 17.00 -4.15
CA ASN A 194 7.83 17.11 -5.37
C ASN A 194 7.08 17.95 -6.40
N LEU A 195 7.78 18.91 -6.97
CA LEU A 195 7.25 19.85 -7.96
C LEU A 195 8.12 19.78 -9.21
N MET A 196 7.51 20.04 -10.36
CA MET A 196 8.22 20.08 -11.63
C MET A 196 7.90 21.36 -12.37
N THR A 197 8.89 21.92 -13.07
CA THR A 197 8.66 23.03 -14.01
C THR A 197 9.19 22.71 -15.39
N GLN A 198 8.48 23.19 -16.42
CA GLN A 198 8.95 23.22 -17.79
C GLN A 198 9.09 24.70 -18.18
N SER A 199 10.31 25.24 -18.19
CA SER A 199 10.55 26.65 -18.52
C SER A 199 11.96 26.88 -19.06
N PHE A 200 12.08 27.63 -20.16
CA PHE A 200 13.38 28.03 -20.72
C PHE A 200 13.99 29.26 -20.03
N ALA A 201 13.29 29.83 -19.05
CA ALA A 201 13.76 30.90 -18.17
C ALA A 201 13.61 30.45 -16.70
N SER A 202 14.32 31.10 -15.78
CA SER A 202 14.12 30.89 -14.35
C SER A 202 12.64 31.07 -13.99
N SER A 203 12.15 30.23 -13.09
CA SER A 203 10.74 30.21 -12.70
C SER A 203 10.59 29.79 -11.25
N THR A 204 9.40 30.00 -10.70
CA THR A 204 9.10 29.76 -9.29
C THR A 204 7.74 29.09 -9.14
N MET A 205 7.67 28.11 -8.25
CA MET A 205 6.43 27.54 -7.75
C MET A 205 6.17 28.03 -6.33
N ARG A 206 4.93 28.44 -6.04
CA ARG A 206 4.51 28.88 -4.71
C ARG A 206 3.40 27.98 -4.18
N VAL A 207 3.49 27.65 -2.90
CA VAL A 207 2.49 26.89 -2.16
C VAL A 207 1.89 27.78 -1.08
N LEU A 208 0.56 27.90 -1.06
CA LEU A 208 -0.17 28.83 -0.19
C LEU A 208 -1.29 28.14 0.57
N SER A 209 -1.60 28.64 1.76
CA SER A 209 -2.84 28.37 2.50
C SER A 209 -3.61 29.68 2.67
N GLY A 210 -4.73 29.82 1.97
CA GLY A 210 -5.39 31.13 1.84
C GLY A 210 -4.44 32.16 1.23
N ASN A 211 -4.09 33.19 2.01
CA ASN A 211 -3.15 34.25 1.61
C ASN A 211 -1.73 34.07 2.18
N GLU A 212 -1.52 33.07 3.02
CA GLU A 212 -0.21 32.77 3.61
C GLU A 212 0.65 32.00 2.59
N LEU A 213 1.87 32.47 2.36
CA LEU A 213 2.87 31.76 1.56
C LEU A 213 3.56 30.74 2.46
N LEU A 214 3.32 29.46 2.21
CA LEU A 214 3.94 28.36 2.98
C LEU A 214 5.33 28.01 2.43
N ALA A 215 5.46 27.94 1.10
CA ALA A 215 6.71 27.61 0.45
C ALA A 215 6.87 28.33 -0.89
N GLU A 216 8.11 28.65 -1.24
CA GLU A 216 8.51 29.18 -2.53
C GLU A 216 9.72 28.38 -3.05
N VAL A 217 9.58 27.78 -4.23
CA VAL A 217 10.59 26.89 -4.82
C VAL A 217 11.04 27.46 -6.16
N ALA A 218 12.31 27.88 -6.24
CA ALA A 218 12.90 28.43 -7.45
C ALA A 218 13.52 27.32 -8.33
N PHE A 219 13.34 27.45 -9.64
CA PHE A 219 13.80 26.52 -10.68
C PHE A 219 14.69 27.24 -11.68
N ASP A 220 15.74 26.53 -12.09
CA ASP A 220 16.66 26.95 -13.13
C ASP A 220 16.05 26.68 -14.51
N PRO A 221 16.42 27.45 -15.55
CA PRO A 221 15.91 27.19 -16.89
C PRO A 221 16.38 25.82 -17.42
N ILE A 222 15.48 25.12 -18.13
CA ILE A 222 15.85 23.93 -18.90
C ILE A 222 16.40 24.33 -20.29
N PRO A 223 17.29 23.53 -20.90
CA PRO A 223 17.78 23.80 -22.25
C PRO A 223 16.70 23.59 -23.31
N ASN A 224 16.62 24.50 -24.29
CA ASN A 224 15.75 24.35 -25.46
C ASN A 224 16.40 23.44 -26.51
N THR A 225 16.43 22.13 -26.26
CA THR A 225 17.02 21.14 -27.19
C THR A 225 16.14 19.90 -27.32
N THR A 226 16.25 19.19 -28.45
CA THR A 226 15.45 18.00 -28.75
C THR A 226 15.68 16.88 -27.73
N TYR A 227 16.92 16.65 -27.31
CA TYR A 227 17.31 15.55 -26.43
C TYR A 227 17.65 15.99 -25.00
N GLY A 228 17.45 17.26 -24.68
CA GLY A 228 17.62 17.77 -23.32
C GLY A 228 16.47 17.35 -22.39
N ILE A 229 16.70 17.59 -21.09
CA ILE A 229 15.67 17.41 -20.06
C ILE A 229 14.41 18.19 -20.43
N LYS A 230 13.24 17.58 -20.18
CA LYS A 230 11.94 18.19 -20.52
C LYS A 230 11.29 18.94 -19.37
N GLY A 231 11.79 18.75 -18.15
CA GLY A 231 11.39 19.51 -16.98
C GLY A 231 12.46 19.38 -15.91
N GLN A 232 12.43 20.26 -14.92
CA GLN A 232 13.25 20.18 -13.73
C GLN A 232 12.36 19.88 -12.53
N GLU A 233 12.69 18.83 -11.79
CA GLU A 233 12.02 18.45 -10.55
C GLU A 233 12.80 18.97 -9.35
N LYS A 234 12.09 19.44 -8.32
CA LYS A 234 12.66 19.81 -7.03
C LYS A 234 11.69 19.42 -5.91
N SER A 235 12.24 18.76 -4.90
CA SER A 235 11.54 18.53 -3.65
C SER A 235 11.64 19.74 -2.73
N PHE A 236 10.65 19.91 -1.87
CA PHE A 236 10.65 20.93 -0.83
C PHE A 236 10.15 20.35 0.49
N LEU A 237 10.53 20.97 1.60
CA LEU A 237 10.01 20.70 2.93
C LEU A 237 9.89 22.03 3.66
N THR A 238 8.76 22.24 4.31
CA THR A 238 8.54 23.39 5.20
C THR A 238 7.69 22.97 6.38
N GLU A 239 7.90 23.64 7.50
CA GLU A 239 7.00 23.60 8.65
C GLU A 239 6.11 24.83 8.65
N PHE A 240 4.88 24.70 9.15
CA PHE A 240 3.95 25.81 9.27
C PHE A 240 2.93 25.55 10.38
N THR A 241 2.25 26.59 10.86
CA THR A 241 1.21 26.47 11.89
C THR A 241 -0.10 27.02 11.33
N PRO A 242 -1.07 26.15 10.96
CA PRO A 242 -2.34 26.62 10.46
C PRO A 242 -3.10 27.47 11.48
N VAL A 243 -3.79 28.50 11.00
CA VAL A 243 -4.65 29.34 11.84
C VAL A 243 -5.71 28.46 12.52
N ASN A 244 -5.81 28.59 13.86
CA ASN A 244 -6.70 27.77 14.70
C ASN A 244 -6.51 26.24 14.54
N GLY A 245 -5.32 25.79 14.13
CA GLY A 245 -5.03 24.38 13.92
C GLY A 245 -5.84 23.73 12.80
N ASN A 246 -6.36 24.52 11.85
CA ASN A 246 -7.19 24.05 10.74
C ASN A 246 -6.55 24.36 9.38
N LEU A 247 -6.53 23.37 8.50
CA LEU A 247 -6.12 23.51 7.10
C LEU A 247 -7.27 23.10 6.18
N SER A 248 -7.89 24.11 5.55
CA SER A 248 -9.03 23.94 4.66
C SER A 248 -8.65 23.84 3.18
N GLN A 249 -7.49 24.37 2.78
CA GLN A 249 -7.04 24.29 1.40
C GLN A 249 -5.53 24.47 1.27
N ILE A 250 -4.96 23.87 0.23
CA ILE A 250 -3.63 24.19 -0.28
C ILE A 250 -3.75 24.62 -1.73
N ARG A 251 -3.08 25.71 -2.08
CA ARG A 251 -3.03 26.27 -3.42
C ARG A 251 -1.61 26.31 -3.96
N PHE A 252 -1.43 25.82 -5.18
CA PHE A 252 -0.19 25.90 -5.94
C PHE A 252 -0.33 26.94 -7.06
N THR A 253 0.68 27.80 -7.21
CA THR A 253 0.75 28.79 -8.29
C THR A 253 2.13 28.78 -8.94
N PHE A 254 2.19 29.18 -10.21
CA PHE A 254 3.42 29.22 -11.00
C PHE A 254 3.73 30.64 -11.45
N GLN A 255 5.02 30.99 -11.39
CA GLN A 255 5.56 32.26 -11.86
C GLN A 255 6.72 31.99 -12.82
N GLY A 256 6.54 32.32 -14.09
CA GLY A 256 7.55 32.15 -15.13
C GLY A 256 7.24 33.02 -16.33
N THR A 257 8.10 32.97 -17.35
CA THR A 257 7.94 33.74 -18.59
C THR A 257 7.88 32.81 -19.80
N GLY A 258 7.22 33.27 -20.88
CA GLY A 258 7.06 32.52 -22.13
C GLY A 258 5.80 31.63 -22.17
N GLY A 259 5.15 31.57 -23.33
CA GLY A 259 3.83 30.92 -23.49
C GLY A 259 3.80 29.40 -23.28
N ASN A 260 4.95 28.75 -23.30
CA ASN A 260 5.07 27.31 -23.07
C ASN A 260 5.53 26.96 -21.64
N SER A 261 5.72 27.96 -20.77
CA SER A 261 6.13 27.69 -19.40
C SER A 261 4.97 27.23 -18.52
N ALA A 262 5.24 26.26 -17.66
CA ALA A 262 4.27 25.73 -16.71
C ALA A 262 4.95 25.07 -15.53
N GLY A 263 4.26 25.10 -14.40
CA GLY A 263 4.56 24.30 -13.21
C GLY A 263 3.59 23.15 -13.05
N TYR A 264 4.02 22.13 -12.34
CA TYR A 264 3.30 20.88 -12.16
C TYR A 264 3.51 20.35 -10.75
N LEU A 265 2.46 19.79 -10.17
CA LEU A 265 2.54 19.03 -8.93
C LEU A 265 2.71 17.55 -9.28
N ASP A 266 3.74 16.90 -8.75
CA ASP A 266 3.79 15.43 -8.68
C ASP A 266 2.93 14.98 -7.48
N TYR A 267 3.44 15.21 -6.27
CA TYR A 267 2.71 14.95 -5.03
C TYR A 267 3.08 15.97 -3.95
N VAL A 268 2.22 16.08 -2.94
CA VAL A 268 2.48 16.74 -1.68
C VAL A 268 1.96 15.89 -0.53
N LEU A 269 2.69 15.86 0.57
CA LEU A 269 2.35 15.28 1.85
C LEU A 269 2.11 16.39 2.86
N VAL A 270 0.98 16.30 3.57
CA VAL A 270 0.67 17.13 4.73
C VAL A 270 0.79 16.27 5.98
N GLY A 271 1.78 16.55 6.82
CA GLY A 271 1.97 15.94 8.12
C GLY A 271 1.23 16.75 9.18
N MET A 272 0.08 16.24 9.60
CA MET A 272 -0.72 16.83 10.68
C MET A 272 -0.27 16.24 12.02
N PRO A 273 0.16 17.05 13.00
CA PRO A 273 0.61 16.55 14.30
C PRO A 273 -0.55 15.89 15.04
N ALA A 274 -0.31 14.70 15.59
CA ALA A 274 -1.32 13.95 16.34
C ALA A 274 -1.42 14.49 17.78
N PRO A 275 -2.63 14.79 18.30
CA PRO A 275 -2.81 15.22 19.68
C PRO A 275 -2.65 14.03 20.64
N LEU A 276 -1.61 14.05 21.48
CA LEU A 276 -1.25 12.93 22.36
C LEU A 276 -2.37 12.50 23.33
N GLN A 277 -3.22 13.43 23.75
CA GLN A 277 -4.32 13.17 24.69
C GLN A 277 -5.59 12.61 24.03
N ASN A 278 -5.69 12.68 22.70
CA ASN A 278 -6.87 12.23 21.96
C ASN A 278 -6.46 11.73 20.57
N LEU A 279 -5.68 10.66 20.55
CA LEU A 279 -5.14 10.12 19.30
C LEU A 279 -6.29 9.66 18.38
N PRO A 280 -6.35 10.16 17.13
CA PRO A 280 -7.38 9.77 16.17
C PRO A 280 -7.15 8.35 15.63
N SER A 281 -8.18 7.77 14.98
CA SER A 281 -8.03 6.53 14.22
C SER A 281 -7.08 6.74 13.03
N GLY A 282 -6.44 5.66 12.60
CA GLY A 282 -5.54 5.61 11.46
C GLY A 282 -4.07 5.49 11.85
N LEU A 283 -3.21 5.61 10.84
CA LEU A 283 -1.77 5.52 10.99
C LEU A 283 -1.20 6.83 11.55
N ILE A 284 -0.47 6.73 12.65
CA ILE A 284 0.43 7.77 13.14
C ILE A 284 1.88 7.28 13.03
N GLN A 285 2.78 8.17 12.65
CA GLN A 285 4.19 7.83 12.47
C GLN A 285 5.08 8.89 13.11
N SER A 286 6.21 8.45 13.65
CA SER A 286 7.28 9.32 14.14
C SER A 286 8.61 8.98 13.46
N THR A 287 9.56 9.92 13.43
CA THR A 287 10.90 9.66 12.88
C THR A 287 11.68 8.70 13.79
N GLN A 288 11.44 8.77 15.10
CA GLN A 288 12.11 7.98 16.11
C GLN A 288 11.11 7.17 16.92
N ALA A 289 11.59 6.09 17.55
CA ALA A 289 10.76 5.32 18.47
C ALA A 289 10.36 6.22 19.66
N GLY A 290 9.06 6.27 19.95
CA GLY A 290 8.50 7.09 21.01
C GLY A 290 7.32 6.40 21.69
N LYS A 291 6.83 7.04 22.74
CA LYS A 291 5.63 6.58 23.45
C LYS A 291 4.35 7.19 22.92
N ILE A 292 3.27 6.41 23.04
CA ILE A 292 1.89 6.89 22.98
C ILE A 292 1.11 6.38 24.17
N GLU A 293 0.15 7.18 24.63
CA GLU A 293 -0.92 6.72 25.52
C GLU A 293 -2.06 6.21 24.64
N VAL A 294 -2.46 4.96 24.82
CA VAL A 294 -3.52 4.33 24.03
C VAL A 294 -4.87 4.69 24.68
N PRO A 295 -5.78 5.40 23.99
CA PRO A 295 -7.10 5.70 24.54
C PRO A 295 -7.88 4.42 24.86
N SER A 296 -8.64 4.42 25.95
CA SER A 296 -9.33 3.22 26.45
C SER A 296 -10.41 2.67 25.53
N ASP A 297 -10.90 3.46 24.58
CA ASP A 297 -11.86 3.08 23.54
C ASP A 297 -11.20 2.60 22.24
N ARG A 298 -9.87 2.45 22.24
CA ARG A 298 -9.07 2.15 21.04
C ARG A 298 -8.13 0.99 21.25
N PHE A 299 -7.83 0.33 20.14
CA PHE A 299 -6.70 -0.57 19.99
C PHE A 299 -5.54 0.19 19.33
N ALA A 300 -4.32 -0.15 19.69
CA ALA A 300 -3.11 0.31 19.02
C ALA A 300 -2.24 -0.89 18.64
N TRP A 301 -1.88 -0.97 17.35
CA TRP A 301 -0.91 -1.93 16.86
C TRP A 301 0.33 -1.19 16.38
N GLU A 302 1.51 -1.60 16.84
CA GLU A 302 2.78 -1.18 16.26
C GLU A 302 2.93 -1.90 14.92
N VAL A 303 3.09 -1.14 13.83
CA VAL A 303 3.06 -1.64 12.45
C VAL A 303 4.28 -1.17 11.65
N GLY A 304 5.36 -0.80 12.34
CA GLY A 304 6.62 -0.36 11.74
C GLY A 304 7.25 -1.47 10.89
N ASP A 305 7.18 -2.73 11.36
CA ASP A 305 7.41 -3.91 10.55
C ASP A 305 6.07 -4.56 10.16
N PHE A 306 5.71 -4.45 8.87
CA PHE A 306 4.46 -5.00 8.34
C PHE A 306 4.32 -6.51 8.57
N TYR A 307 5.44 -7.25 8.61
CA TYR A 307 5.43 -8.68 8.81
C TYR A 307 5.64 -9.06 10.28
N GLN A 308 5.85 -8.12 11.19
CA GLN A 308 5.99 -8.35 12.63
C GLN A 308 5.26 -7.27 13.44
N PRO A 309 3.96 -7.01 13.19
CA PRO A 309 3.24 -6.06 14.00
C PRO A 309 3.05 -6.60 15.42
N GLN A 310 2.94 -5.68 16.37
CA GLN A 310 2.76 -5.99 17.79
C GLN A 310 1.51 -5.31 18.32
N THR A 311 0.76 -5.99 19.20
CA THR A 311 -0.43 -5.43 19.83
C THR A 311 -0.17 -5.04 21.28
N THR A 312 -0.89 -4.04 21.78
CA THR A 312 -0.68 -3.44 23.10
C THR A 312 -1.78 -3.84 24.08
N SER A 313 -2.38 -5.03 23.92
CA SER A 313 -3.67 -5.46 24.50
C SER A 313 -3.83 -5.36 26.04
N SER A 314 -2.80 -4.93 26.77
CA SER A 314 -2.82 -4.69 28.22
C SER A 314 -2.07 -3.43 28.68
N LEU A 315 -1.61 -2.57 27.77
CA LEU A 315 -0.76 -1.43 28.09
C LEU A 315 -1.52 -0.11 27.87
N GLU A 316 -1.55 0.74 28.90
CA GLU A 316 -1.92 2.16 28.74
C GLU A 316 -0.92 2.90 27.86
N VAL A 317 0.32 2.40 27.77
CA VAL A 317 1.44 3.03 27.06
C VAL A 317 2.10 2.07 26.09
N ALA A 318 2.12 2.43 24.80
CA ALA A 318 2.79 1.68 23.75
C ALA A 318 4.09 2.37 23.32
N VAL A 319 5.08 1.59 22.86
CA VAL A 319 6.38 2.09 22.37
C VAL A 319 6.63 1.65 20.95
N GLY A 320 6.98 2.55 20.05
CA GLY A 320 7.16 2.18 18.65
C GLY A 320 7.42 3.39 17.78
N ARG A 321 7.46 3.18 16.48
CA ARG A 321 7.67 4.27 15.51
C ARG A 321 6.47 4.49 14.61
N GLU A 322 5.66 3.45 14.39
CA GLU A 322 4.46 3.54 13.57
C GLU A 322 3.32 2.80 14.28
N PHE A 323 2.23 3.50 14.56
CA PHE A 323 1.06 2.90 15.19
C PHE A 323 -0.17 3.06 14.32
N TYR A 324 -0.92 1.97 14.16
CA TYR A 324 -2.26 2.02 13.63
C TYR A 324 -3.26 1.97 14.79
N LEU A 325 -3.99 3.07 15.01
CA LEU A 325 -5.03 3.16 16.04
C LEU A 325 -6.41 2.96 15.43
N PHE A 326 -7.26 2.19 16.11
CA PHE A 326 -8.60 1.89 15.59
C PHE A 326 -9.56 1.51 16.71
N SER A 327 -10.84 1.72 16.47
CA SER A 327 -11.95 1.20 17.27
C SER A 327 -12.60 0.00 16.57
N LEU A 328 -13.52 -0.70 17.24
CA LEU A 328 -14.28 -1.79 16.62
C LEU A 328 -15.06 -1.35 15.37
N ALA A 329 -15.51 -0.09 15.33
CA ALA A 329 -16.26 0.47 14.20
C ALA A 329 -15.37 0.72 12.97
N ASP A 330 -14.05 0.84 13.16
CA ASP A 330 -13.09 1.07 12.09
C ASP A 330 -12.66 -0.24 11.40
N ILE A 331 -12.99 -1.40 11.98
CA ILE A 331 -12.58 -2.71 11.45
C ILE A 331 -13.41 -3.07 10.23
N LYS A 332 -12.73 -3.26 9.10
CA LYS A 332 -13.35 -3.57 7.81
C LYS A 332 -13.57 -5.07 7.68
N SER A 333 -14.68 -5.52 7.10
CA SER A 333 -14.81 -6.92 6.69
C SER A 333 -13.94 -7.21 5.48
N ILE A 334 -13.34 -8.40 5.42
CA ILE A 334 -12.70 -8.87 4.19
C ILE A 334 -13.76 -8.95 3.09
N PRO A 335 -13.50 -8.34 1.91
CA PRO A 335 -14.44 -8.33 0.81
C PRO A 335 -14.58 -9.72 0.16
N PHE A 336 -15.29 -9.79 -0.97
CA PHE A 336 -15.43 -11.02 -1.72
C PHE A 336 -14.07 -11.64 -2.07
N VAL A 337 -14.02 -12.97 -2.00
CA VAL A 337 -12.83 -13.80 -2.19
C VAL A 337 -12.99 -14.64 -3.45
N GLU A 338 -11.94 -14.70 -4.26
CA GLU A 338 -11.88 -15.51 -5.48
C GLU A 338 -10.88 -16.65 -5.29
N THR A 339 -11.20 -17.86 -5.73
CA THR A 339 -10.22 -18.96 -5.72
C THR A 339 -9.11 -18.68 -6.73
N VAL A 340 -7.86 -18.91 -6.33
CA VAL A 340 -6.68 -18.75 -7.20
C VAL A 340 -5.79 -19.99 -7.15
N SER A 341 -5.27 -20.37 -8.31
CA SER A 341 -4.31 -21.45 -8.44
C SER A 341 -2.89 -20.91 -8.35
N LEU A 342 -2.07 -21.50 -7.48
CA LEU A 342 -0.62 -21.19 -7.42
C LEU A 342 0.22 -22.08 -8.34
N ALA A 343 -0.38 -22.79 -9.29
CA ALA A 343 0.34 -23.71 -10.18
C ALA A 343 1.47 -23.00 -10.97
N THR A 344 1.27 -21.74 -11.36
CA THR A 344 2.29 -20.93 -12.05
C THR A 344 3.54 -20.71 -11.21
N ARG A 345 3.44 -20.67 -9.88
CA ARG A 345 4.60 -20.58 -8.98
C ARG A 345 5.42 -21.87 -8.90
N ALA A 346 4.85 -23.00 -9.30
CA ALA A 346 5.54 -24.29 -9.34
C ALA A 346 6.33 -24.52 -10.66
N SER A 347 6.13 -23.66 -11.68
CA SER A 347 6.83 -23.75 -12.97
C SER A 347 8.23 -23.12 -12.90
N GLY A 348 9.20 -23.86 -12.38
CA GLY A 348 10.55 -23.36 -12.06
C GLY A 348 11.56 -23.30 -13.21
N SER A 349 11.16 -23.36 -14.48
CA SER A 349 12.10 -23.59 -15.61
C SER A 349 12.30 -22.43 -16.58
N SER A 350 11.66 -21.28 -16.35
CA SER A 350 11.70 -20.13 -17.26
C SER A 350 12.72 -19.09 -16.78
N GLU A 351 13.66 -18.71 -17.64
CA GLU A 351 14.64 -17.64 -17.36
C GLU A 351 14.03 -16.25 -17.49
N LEU A 352 12.96 -16.13 -18.29
CA LEU A 352 12.19 -14.92 -18.48
C LEU A 352 10.69 -15.23 -18.34
N LEU A 353 10.00 -14.50 -17.46
CA LEU A 353 8.55 -14.50 -17.39
C LEU A 353 8.01 -13.18 -17.93
N ILE A 354 7.11 -13.24 -18.91
CA ILE A 354 6.41 -12.07 -19.45
C ILE A 354 4.98 -12.11 -18.92
N VAL A 355 4.65 -11.17 -18.02
CA VAL A 355 3.27 -10.92 -17.60
C VAL A 355 2.68 -9.82 -18.47
N THR A 356 1.53 -10.08 -19.09
CA THR A 356 0.94 -9.15 -20.07
C THR A 356 -0.59 -9.07 -19.98
N HIS A 357 -1.18 -7.96 -20.40
CA HIS A 357 -2.63 -7.89 -20.54
C HIS A 357 -3.10 -8.85 -21.67
N PRO A 358 -4.25 -9.54 -21.56
CA PRO A 358 -4.74 -10.46 -22.59
C PRO A 358 -4.73 -9.89 -24.02
N THR A 359 -5.05 -8.61 -24.17
CA THR A 359 -5.05 -7.92 -25.48
C THR A 359 -3.65 -7.80 -26.12
N LEU A 360 -2.58 -7.86 -25.33
CA LEU A 360 -1.19 -7.77 -25.77
C LEU A 360 -0.51 -9.14 -25.91
N ARG A 361 -1.23 -10.25 -25.66
CA ARG A 361 -0.68 -11.61 -25.70
C ARG A 361 0.02 -11.93 -27.02
N SER A 362 -0.52 -11.46 -28.15
CA SER A 362 0.09 -11.68 -29.48
C SER A 362 1.46 -10.99 -29.61
N ALA A 363 1.64 -9.80 -29.03
CA ALA A 363 2.92 -9.10 -29.00
C ALA A 363 3.90 -9.79 -28.05
N ALA A 364 3.44 -10.23 -26.87
CA ALA A 364 4.23 -11.02 -25.94
C ALA A 364 4.73 -12.33 -26.60
N GLN A 365 3.90 -13.02 -27.37
CA GLN A 365 4.28 -14.23 -28.12
C GLN A 365 5.33 -13.98 -29.20
N LYS A 366 5.33 -12.79 -29.83
CA LYS A 366 6.41 -12.39 -30.75
C LYS A 366 7.72 -12.20 -29.98
N LEU A 367 7.66 -11.53 -28.82
CA LEU A 367 8.84 -11.32 -27.98
C LEU A 367 9.38 -12.64 -27.42
N GLN A 368 8.52 -13.54 -26.94
CA GLN A 368 8.89 -14.88 -26.48
C GLN A 368 9.63 -15.64 -27.58
N ARG A 369 9.07 -15.73 -28.79
CA ARG A 369 9.75 -16.40 -29.92
C ARG A 369 11.13 -15.81 -30.21
N HIS A 370 11.25 -14.49 -30.17
CA HIS A 370 12.54 -13.84 -30.33
C HIS A 370 13.52 -14.21 -29.20
N LYS A 371 13.09 -14.17 -27.93
CA LYS A 371 13.94 -14.52 -26.78
C LYS A 371 14.35 -15.99 -26.78
N THR A 372 13.43 -16.89 -27.10
CA THR A 372 13.73 -18.32 -27.27
C THR A 372 14.70 -18.56 -28.42
N SER A 373 14.64 -17.79 -29.52
CA SER A 373 15.64 -17.87 -30.61
C SER A 373 17.05 -17.45 -30.18
N LEU A 374 17.16 -16.66 -29.11
CA LEU A 374 18.42 -16.28 -28.47
C LEU A 374 18.85 -17.26 -27.36
N GLY A 375 18.13 -18.38 -27.20
CA GLY A 375 18.39 -19.38 -26.16
C GLY A 375 17.82 -19.06 -24.78
N ILE A 376 16.99 -18.02 -24.65
CA ILE A 376 16.40 -17.62 -23.35
C ILE A 376 15.04 -18.32 -23.17
N SER A 377 14.96 -19.23 -22.20
CA SER A 377 13.70 -19.90 -21.85
C SER A 377 12.68 -18.87 -21.37
N THR A 378 11.57 -18.72 -22.10
CA THR A 378 10.62 -17.62 -21.87
C THR A 378 9.19 -18.14 -21.76
N GLU A 379 8.48 -17.71 -20.72
CA GLU A 379 7.07 -18.02 -20.47
C GLU A 379 6.21 -16.76 -20.54
N ILE A 380 4.93 -16.94 -20.90
CA ILE A 380 3.96 -15.85 -20.96
C ILE A 380 2.79 -16.21 -20.07
N LEU A 381 2.48 -15.31 -19.14
CA LEU A 381 1.24 -15.31 -18.37
C LEU A 381 0.48 -14.02 -18.66
N THR A 382 -0.85 -14.11 -18.61
CA THR A 382 -1.73 -12.95 -18.68
C THR A 382 -2.09 -12.48 -17.28
N THR A 383 -2.45 -11.20 -17.14
CA THR A 383 -2.91 -10.63 -15.86
C THR A 383 -4.18 -11.29 -15.30
N GLU A 384 -4.91 -12.07 -16.10
CA GLU A 384 -6.05 -12.87 -15.65
C GLU A 384 -5.64 -14.28 -15.15
N GLU A 385 -4.48 -14.77 -15.59
CA GLU A 385 -3.91 -16.06 -15.20
C GLU A 385 -3.08 -15.98 -13.90
N VAL A 386 -2.83 -14.78 -13.37
CA VAL A 386 -2.09 -14.52 -12.11
C VAL A 386 -2.93 -13.94 -10.98
#